data_AF-A0AAD5M3M1-F1
#
_entry.id   AF-A0AAD5M3M1-F1
#
_cell.length_a   1.000
_cell.length_b   1.000
_cell.length_c   1.000
_cell.angle_alpha   90.00
_cell.angle_beta   90.00
_cell.angle_gamma   90.00
#
_symmetry.space_group_name_H-M   'P 1'
#
loop_
_entity.id
_entity.type
_entity.pdbx_description
1 polymer ?
#
loop_
_entity_poly.entity_id
_entity_poly.type
_entity_poly.pdbx_seq_one_letter_code
_entity_poly.pdbx_strand_id
1 'polypeptide(L)'
;MNAMEYELKRGDLWAAEVKTVDEKTARKCRLAIRKQQTLLAACISLLINLAHDINTELKMVRRDIVPMLLRCLSLRDSAELTLVTVQFLLKLSMFEENKAALEQGNIIGKLLLLFPIGDVELRKTTIRLLFNLSFDAKARSRMVAEGLVAQVTPLIESDAKALNLLYQLSVNDDAKAMLTFTDAMQLLMRDLLSGNGSEVTKAVLLNACAEKRNAQLVCGQDGQGLALLLDAALDGGDLMVAKIVRSIASHEGPTQDMFVSSMPRLLEAGMKYATLQEDESAALGLEFIGAAALIKVADWSSLCSSYGLVNWIGEQLKASTNVNEPLQLQVVIMCGTMARQLDAARNLVPLLEVFLQLVHSMQEDDEFIVQLLYLFLQLLRHRELANHLMGTDSALGAYVIDLMHDKNPTIREMCDNALVIIGEHSQEWARRIAGERFRWYNAQWLDTVEGGLPCESEDAVIDDDYVPGMLFDDQFDDRFDLAADEPLF
;
A
#
# COMPACT_ATOMS: atom_id res chain seq x y z
N MET A 1 46.63 0.57 -2.98
CA MET A 1 46.17 -0.84 -3.12
C MET A 1 47.09 -1.80 -2.36
N ASN A 2 48.25 -2.24 -2.89
CA ASN A 2 49.14 -3.19 -2.18
C ASN A 2 49.54 -2.73 -0.77
N ALA A 3 49.86 -1.44 -0.62
CA ALA A 3 50.17 -0.87 0.69
C ALA A 3 48.99 -1.02 1.68
N MET A 4 47.76 -0.75 1.24
CA MET A 4 46.58 -0.93 2.10
C MET A 4 46.36 -2.40 2.47
N GLU A 5 46.49 -3.32 1.52
CA GLU A 5 46.33 -4.76 1.78
C GLU A 5 47.37 -5.25 2.81
N TYR A 6 48.63 -4.82 2.65
CA TYR A 6 49.69 -5.12 3.59
C TYR A 6 49.41 -4.53 4.97
N GLU A 7 49.00 -3.26 5.04
CA GLU A 7 48.67 -2.61 6.30
C GLU A 7 47.50 -3.31 6.99
N LEU A 8 46.43 -3.68 6.28
CA LEU A 8 45.29 -4.41 6.85
C LEU A 8 45.74 -5.73 7.50
N LYS A 9 46.56 -6.53 6.80
CA LYS A 9 47.12 -7.78 7.36
C LYS A 9 47.98 -7.51 8.59
N ARG A 10 48.80 -6.45 8.57
CA ARG A 10 49.64 -6.06 9.70
C ARG A 10 48.81 -5.60 10.91
N GLY A 11 47.71 -4.91 10.67
CA GLY A 11 46.74 -4.53 11.69
C GLY A 11 46.09 -5.73 12.39
N ASP A 12 45.72 -6.77 11.64
CA ASP A 12 45.17 -8.00 12.22
C ASP A 12 46.14 -8.65 13.22
N LEU A 13 47.43 -8.69 12.87
CA LEU A 13 48.49 -9.23 13.73
C LEU A 13 48.60 -8.42 15.02
N TRP A 14 48.63 -7.09 14.94
CA TRP A 14 48.66 -6.24 16.13
C TRP A 14 47.40 -6.36 16.98
N ALA A 15 46.22 -6.48 16.37
CA ALA A 15 44.96 -6.66 17.08
C ALA A 15 44.89 -8.02 17.82
N ALA A 16 45.45 -9.08 17.22
CA ALA A 16 45.60 -10.38 17.87
C ALA A 16 46.60 -10.33 19.02
N GLU A 17 47.75 -9.66 18.82
CA GLU A 17 48.81 -9.52 19.81
C GLU A 17 48.35 -8.74 21.05
N VAL A 18 47.53 -7.68 20.89
CA VAL A 18 46.95 -6.91 22.01
C VAL A 18 46.20 -7.79 23.01
N LYS A 19 45.63 -8.92 22.59
CA LYS A 19 44.86 -9.82 23.46
C LYS A 19 45.72 -10.75 24.32
N THR A 20 46.99 -10.96 23.97
CA THR A 20 47.84 -11.99 24.56
C THR A 20 49.05 -11.45 25.30
N VAL A 21 49.43 -10.19 25.06
CA VAL A 21 50.65 -9.57 25.59
C VAL A 21 50.41 -8.70 26.83
N ASP A 22 51.50 -8.32 27.49
CA ASP A 22 51.48 -7.40 28.62
C ASP A 22 50.98 -5.98 28.24
N GLU A 23 50.48 -5.23 29.22
CA GLU A 23 49.87 -3.91 29.01
C GLU A 23 50.83 -2.89 28.34
N LYS A 24 52.15 -3.00 28.54
CA LYS A 24 53.10 -2.09 27.90
C LYS A 24 53.24 -2.38 26.41
N THR A 25 53.29 -3.65 26.03
CA THR A 25 53.31 -4.09 24.62
C THR A 25 51.96 -3.81 23.95
N ALA A 26 50.86 -4.06 24.65
CA ALA A 26 49.51 -3.76 24.15
C ALA A 26 49.36 -2.27 23.82
N ARG A 27 49.89 -1.35 24.64
CA ARG A 27 49.91 0.10 24.35
C ARG A 27 50.67 0.45 23.08
N LYS A 28 51.81 -0.20 22.83
CA LYS A 28 52.58 0.01 21.58
C LYS A 28 51.80 -0.47 20.37
N CYS A 29 51.15 -1.63 20.46
CA CYS A 29 50.32 -2.15 19.38
C CYS A 29 49.10 -1.25 19.12
N ARG A 30 48.43 -0.73 20.16
CA ARG A 30 47.35 0.27 20.00
C ARG A 30 47.82 1.55 19.32
N LEU A 31 49.03 2.04 19.64
CA LEU A 31 49.62 3.20 18.96
C LEU A 31 49.93 2.90 17.48
N ALA A 32 50.44 1.69 17.19
CA ALA A 32 50.69 1.25 15.82
C ALA A 32 49.39 1.18 15.00
N ILE A 33 48.32 0.61 15.57
CA ILE A 33 46.98 0.56 14.96
C ILE A 33 46.45 1.97 14.67
N ARG A 34 46.60 2.93 15.59
CA ARG A 34 46.20 4.32 15.33
C ARG A 34 46.96 4.93 14.15
N LYS A 35 48.29 4.76 14.09
CA LYS A 35 49.11 5.24 12.96
C LYS A 35 48.73 4.57 11.64
N GLN A 36 48.44 3.27 11.69
CA GLN A 36 47.95 2.51 10.55
C GLN A 36 46.62 3.06 10.05
N GLN A 37 45.66 3.35 10.93
CA GLN A 37 44.37 3.92 10.55
C GLN A 37 44.53 5.29 9.87
N THR A 38 45.43 6.16 10.35
CA THR A 38 45.76 7.42 9.68
C THR A 38 46.37 7.20 8.29
N LEU A 39 47.29 6.23 8.16
CA LEU A 39 47.89 5.90 6.87
C LEU A 39 46.84 5.34 5.89
N LEU A 40 45.95 4.45 6.36
CA LEU A 40 44.85 3.92 5.57
C LEU A 40 43.91 5.03 5.10
N ALA A 41 43.60 5.99 5.98
CA ALA A 41 42.76 7.14 5.62
C ALA A 41 43.41 7.96 4.49
N ALA A 42 44.69 8.31 4.63
CA ALA A 42 45.44 9.02 3.58
C ALA A 42 45.49 8.23 2.25
N CYS A 43 45.67 6.91 2.32
CA CYS A 43 45.66 6.05 1.13
C CYS A 43 44.28 6.05 0.45
N ILE A 44 43.20 5.92 1.22
CA ILE A 44 41.84 5.92 0.68
C ILE A 44 41.52 7.27 0.03
N SER A 45 41.86 8.39 0.68
CA SER A 45 41.68 9.73 0.09
C SER A 45 42.38 9.89 -1.25
N LEU A 46 43.62 9.39 -1.36
CA LEU A 46 44.34 9.38 -2.63
C LEU A 46 43.63 8.51 -3.68
N LEU A 47 43.14 7.32 -3.30
CA LEU A 47 42.42 6.44 -4.22
C LEU A 47 41.10 7.04 -4.69
N ILE A 48 40.36 7.74 -3.83
CA ILE A 48 39.13 8.47 -4.22
C ILE A 48 39.45 9.47 -5.33
N ASN A 49 40.52 10.24 -5.17
CA ASN A 49 40.94 11.23 -6.18
C ASN A 49 41.32 10.57 -7.51
N LEU A 50 42.05 9.45 -7.46
CA LEU A 50 42.42 8.69 -8.66
C LEU A 50 41.23 8.01 -9.34
N ALA A 51 40.23 7.60 -8.56
CA ALA A 51 38.99 7.00 -9.08
C ALA A 51 38.07 8.01 -9.78
N HIS A 52 38.46 9.29 -9.88
CA HIS A 52 37.76 10.24 -10.76
C HIS A 52 37.82 9.80 -12.24
N ASP A 53 38.89 9.10 -12.64
CA ASP A 53 38.94 8.38 -13.91
C ASP A 53 38.27 7.00 -13.78
N ILE A 54 37.23 6.77 -14.60
CA ILE A 54 36.45 5.54 -14.61
C ILE A 54 37.30 4.30 -14.91
N ASN A 55 38.31 4.41 -15.78
CA ASN A 55 39.18 3.28 -16.10
C ASN A 55 40.03 2.87 -14.90
N THR A 56 40.49 3.86 -14.13
CA THR A 56 41.21 3.64 -12.90
C THR A 56 40.31 3.04 -11.82
N GLU A 57 39.08 3.54 -11.67
CA GLU A 57 38.08 2.97 -10.77
C GLU A 57 37.80 1.48 -11.07
N LEU A 58 37.56 1.13 -12.33
CA LEU A 58 37.36 -0.26 -12.76
C LEU A 58 38.57 -1.15 -12.46
N LYS A 59 39.80 -0.63 -12.64
CA LYS A 59 41.03 -1.35 -12.26
C LYS A 59 41.14 -1.54 -10.74
N MET A 60 40.63 -0.62 -9.93
CA MET A 60 40.60 -0.77 -8.47
C MET A 60 39.57 -1.83 -8.06
N VAL A 61 38.38 -1.83 -8.67
CA VAL A 61 37.33 -2.85 -8.46
C VAL A 61 37.84 -4.26 -8.75
N ARG A 62 38.49 -4.45 -9.91
CA ARG A 62 39.14 -5.73 -10.29
C ARG A 62 40.26 -6.19 -9.34
N ARG A 63 40.68 -5.32 -8.42
CA ARG A 63 41.72 -5.58 -7.43
C ARG A 63 41.16 -5.51 -6.00
N ASP A 64 39.90 -5.88 -5.85
CA ASP A 64 39.21 -6.09 -4.57
C ASP A 64 39.18 -4.86 -3.65
N ILE A 65 39.08 -3.66 -4.21
CA ILE A 65 38.92 -2.44 -3.39
C ILE A 65 37.68 -2.48 -2.51
N VAL A 66 36.56 -3.03 -2.99
CA VAL A 66 35.30 -3.12 -2.22
C VAL A 66 35.50 -3.96 -0.93
N PRO A 67 35.98 -5.22 -0.99
CA PRO A 67 36.34 -5.98 0.21
C PRO A 67 37.31 -5.25 1.15
N MET A 68 38.34 -4.58 0.62
CA MET A 68 39.30 -3.82 1.45
C MET A 68 38.62 -2.67 2.20
N LEU A 69 37.72 -1.93 1.54
CA LEU A 69 36.97 -0.84 2.16
C LEU A 69 35.99 -1.36 3.22
N LEU A 70 35.32 -2.49 2.99
CA LEU A 70 34.42 -3.11 3.98
C LEU A 70 35.19 -3.58 5.23
N ARG A 71 36.45 -4.00 5.08
CA ARG A 71 37.36 -4.26 6.22
C ARG A 71 37.72 -2.96 6.94
N CYS A 72 38.10 -1.90 6.22
CA CYS A 72 38.36 -0.58 6.81
C CYS A 72 37.15 -0.02 7.59
N LEU A 73 35.93 -0.20 7.07
CA LEU A 73 34.69 0.23 7.74
C LEU A 73 34.46 -0.47 9.08
N SER A 74 35.06 -1.64 9.28
CA SER A 74 34.99 -2.38 10.55
C SER A 74 35.92 -1.78 11.62
N LEU A 75 36.88 -0.93 11.25
CA LEU A 75 37.85 -0.27 12.14
C LEU A 75 37.31 1.08 12.64
N ARG A 76 36.17 1.04 13.35
CA ARG A 76 35.38 2.22 13.75
C ARG A 76 36.05 3.17 14.74
N ASP A 77 37.21 2.82 15.30
CA ASP A 77 37.92 3.65 16.28
C ASP A 77 38.48 4.96 15.68
N SER A 78 38.60 5.03 14.35
CA SER A 78 39.06 6.22 13.64
C SER A 78 37.93 6.86 12.85
N ALA A 79 37.48 8.03 13.31
CA ALA A 79 36.46 8.82 12.62
C ALA A 79 36.91 9.24 11.21
N GLU A 80 38.17 9.63 11.06
CA GLU A 80 38.76 10.02 9.78
C GLU A 80 38.74 8.84 8.78
N LEU A 81 39.21 7.66 9.21
CA LEU A 81 39.20 6.46 8.37
C LEU A 81 37.76 6.07 7.99
N THR A 82 36.85 6.11 8.96
CA THR A 82 35.44 5.78 8.74
C THR A 82 34.83 6.71 7.70
N LEU A 83 35.04 8.02 7.82
CA LEU A 83 34.52 9.02 6.87
C LEU A 83 35.02 8.76 5.45
N VAL A 84 36.33 8.69 5.23
CA VAL A 84 36.88 8.50 3.88
C VAL A 84 36.51 7.13 3.30
N THR A 85 36.36 6.11 4.15
CA THR A 85 35.89 4.79 3.72
C THR A 85 34.45 4.85 3.23
N VAL A 86 33.54 5.48 3.98
CA VAL A 86 32.13 5.64 3.59
C VAL A 86 32.02 6.52 2.34
N GLN A 87 32.84 7.55 2.18
CA GLN A 87 32.89 8.37 0.97
C GLN A 87 33.28 7.57 -0.27
N PHE A 88 34.27 6.68 -0.16
CA PHE A 88 34.65 5.85 -1.30
C PHE A 88 33.59 4.78 -1.60
N LEU A 89 33.02 4.16 -0.57
CA LEU A 89 31.91 3.22 -0.73
C LEU A 89 30.68 3.88 -1.38
N LEU A 90 30.38 5.14 -1.03
CA LEU A 90 29.34 5.94 -1.68
C LEU A 90 29.59 6.08 -3.18
N LYS A 91 30.81 6.44 -3.58
CA LYS A 91 31.17 6.52 -5.01
C LYS A 91 31.01 5.18 -5.71
N LEU A 92 31.48 4.09 -5.10
CA LEU A 92 31.40 2.75 -5.68
C LEU A 92 29.97 2.20 -5.75
N SER A 93 29.07 2.64 -4.87
CA SER A 93 27.67 2.19 -4.83
C SER A 93 26.83 2.62 -6.02
N MET A 94 27.33 3.53 -6.86
CA MET A 94 26.63 3.99 -8.06
C MET A 94 26.65 2.94 -9.19
N PHE A 95 27.58 1.98 -9.14
CA PHE A 95 27.76 0.96 -10.18
C PHE A 95 27.15 -0.37 -9.74
N GLU A 96 26.36 -0.97 -10.62
CA GLU A 96 25.61 -2.21 -10.34
C GLU A 96 26.54 -3.39 -10.07
N GLU A 97 27.68 -3.46 -10.76
CA GLU A 97 28.69 -4.50 -10.64
C GLU A 97 29.29 -4.59 -9.23
N ASN A 98 29.28 -3.48 -8.49
CA ASN A 98 29.81 -3.42 -7.12
C ASN A 98 28.78 -3.88 -6.08
N LYS A 99 27.48 -3.91 -6.40
CA LYS A 99 26.42 -4.21 -5.42
C LYS A 99 26.57 -5.61 -4.83
N ALA A 100 26.89 -6.62 -5.65
CA ALA A 100 27.09 -7.99 -5.19
C ALA A 100 28.22 -8.09 -4.14
N ALA A 101 29.35 -7.42 -4.38
CA ALA A 101 30.48 -7.41 -3.43
C ALA A 101 30.14 -6.66 -2.13
N LEU A 102 29.37 -5.56 -2.22
CA LEU A 102 28.89 -4.81 -1.07
C LEU A 102 27.92 -5.64 -0.20
N GLU A 103 26.99 -6.35 -0.83
CA GLU A 103 26.03 -7.23 -0.15
C GLU A 103 26.74 -8.39 0.55
N GLN A 104 27.65 -9.08 -0.15
CA GLN A 104 28.46 -10.19 0.41
C GLN A 104 29.25 -9.76 1.64
N GLY A 105 29.80 -8.54 1.65
CA GLY A 105 30.52 -8.01 2.80
C GLY A 105 29.65 -7.36 3.87
N ASN A 106 28.33 -7.56 3.84
CA ASN A 106 27.36 -7.02 4.81
C ASN A 106 27.48 -5.50 5.00
N ILE A 107 27.43 -4.74 3.90
CA ILE A 107 27.51 -3.28 3.96
C ILE A 107 26.44 -2.67 4.88
N ILE A 108 25.19 -3.16 4.81
CA ILE A 108 24.08 -2.60 5.59
C ILE A 108 24.33 -2.74 7.08
N GLY A 109 24.58 -3.95 7.58
CA GLY A 109 24.83 -4.15 9.01
C GLY A 109 26.07 -3.38 9.49
N LYS A 110 27.10 -3.22 8.64
CA LYS A 110 28.27 -2.40 9.01
C LYS A 110 27.95 -0.91 9.13
N LEU A 111 27.11 -0.36 8.24
CA LEU A 111 26.70 1.04 8.30
C LEU A 111 25.74 1.30 9.46
N LEU A 112 24.83 0.37 9.76
CA LEU A 112 23.88 0.53 10.86
C LEU A 112 24.56 0.55 12.24
N LEU A 113 25.70 -0.15 12.38
CA LEU A 113 26.55 -0.06 13.57
C LEU A 113 27.23 1.31 13.77
N LEU A 114 27.11 2.24 12.81
CA LEU A 114 27.58 3.62 12.98
C LEU A 114 26.55 4.49 13.73
N PHE A 115 25.28 4.08 13.79
CA PHE A 115 24.24 4.88 14.44
C PHE A 115 24.29 4.73 15.97
N PRO A 116 24.04 5.82 16.72
CA PRO A 116 23.79 7.19 16.24
C PRO A 116 25.07 7.90 15.78
N ILE A 117 25.03 8.57 14.62
CA ILE A 117 26.19 9.27 14.05
C ILE A 117 26.19 10.76 14.47
N GLY A 118 27.12 11.12 15.36
CA GLY A 118 27.28 12.51 15.82
C GLY A 118 27.88 13.44 14.76
N ASP A 119 28.90 12.98 14.04
CA ASP A 119 29.57 13.77 13.00
C ASP A 119 28.65 14.04 11.80
N VAL A 120 28.46 15.32 11.45
CA VAL A 120 27.49 15.75 10.45
C VAL A 120 27.86 15.25 9.04
N GLU A 121 29.15 15.30 8.69
CA GLU A 121 29.62 14.93 7.35
C GLU A 121 29.56 13.41 7.15
N LEU A 122 29.98 12.64 8.16
CA LEU A 122 29.85 11.19 8.16
C LEU A 122 28.37 10.77 8.11
N ARG A 123 27.50 11.45 8.86
CA ARG A 123 26.05 11.17 8.86
C ARG A 123 25.47 11.40 7.47
N LYS A 124 25.70 12.57 6.86
CA LYS A 124 25.22 12.89 5.50
C LYS A 124 25.75 11.90 4.46
N THR A 125 27.03 11.55 4.53
CA THR A 125 27.63 10.58 3.59
C THR A 125 27.04 9.17 3.78
N THR A 126 26.82 8.76 5.03
CA THR A 126 26.21 7.46 5.35
C THR A 126 24.77 7.38 4.87
N ILE A 127 23.95 8.41 5.10
CA ILE A 127 22.57 8.49 4.62
C ILE A 127 22.51 8.45 3.09
N ARG A 128 23.41 9.16 2.40
CA ARG A 128 23.51 9.09 0.93
C ARG A 128 23.86 7.70 0.43
N LEU A 129 24.76 7.00 1.11
CA LEU A 129 25.13 5.62 0.76
C LEU A 129 23.95 4.67 0.99
N LEU A 130 23.28 4.76 2.13
CA LEU A 130 22.06 3.98 2.41
C LEU A 130 20.97 4.27 1.38
N PHE A 131 20.79 5.53 0.96
CA PHE A 131 19.87 5.90 -0.10
C PHE A 131 20.21 5.21 -1.43
N ASN A 132 21.49 5.23 -1.86
CA ASN A 132 21.89 4.52 -3.08
C ASN A 132 21.62 3.01 -3.00
N LEU A 133 21.85 2.41 -1.83
CA LEU A 133 21.60 0.98 -1.60
C LEU A 133 20.10 0.67 -1.53
N SER A 134 19.26 1.63 -1.12
CA SER A 134 17.82 1.44 -0.96
C SER A 134 17.05 1.23 -2.26
N PHE A 135 17.68 1.41 -3.42
CA PHE A 135 17.05 1.02 -4.70
C PHE A 135 16.92 -0.50 -4.85
N ASP A 136 17.68 -1.29 -4.08
CA ASP A 136 17.52 -2.74 -3.99
C ASP A 136 16.50 -3.14 -2.90
N ALA A 137 15.52 -3.98 -3.25
CA ALA A 137 14.43 -4.37 -2.34
C ALA A 137 14.91 -5.21 -1.14
N LYS A 138 15.95 -6.05 -1.31
CA LYS A 138 16.52 -6.84 -0.22
C LYS A 138 17.27 -5.94 0.75
N ALA A 139 18.01 -4.97 0.21
CA ALA A 139 18.70 -3.95 1.02
C ALA A 139 17.69 -3.13 1.84
N ARG A 140 16.57 -2.67 1.23
CA ARG A 140 15.50 -1.98 1.99
C ARG A 140 14.95 -2.83 3.11
N SER A 141 14.55 -4.07 2.81
CA SER A 141 13.98 -4.98 3.80
C SER A 141 14.94 -5.21 4.97
N ARG A 142 16.24 -5.36 4.68
CA ARG A 142 17.27 -5.47 5.71
C ARG A 142 17.44 -4.20 6.53
N MET A 143 17.45 -3.02 5.90
CA MET A 143 17.52 -1.74 6.60
C MET A 143 16.35 -1.56 7.57
N VAL A 144 15.13 -1.91 7.14
CA VAL A 144 13.93 -1.84 7.97
C VAL A 144 14.03 -2.83 9.13
N ALA A 145 14.33 -4.10 8.86
CA ALA A 145 14.46 -5.14 9.87
C ALA A 145 15.52 -4.83 10.94
N GLU A 146 16.60 -4.13 10.57
CA GLU A 146 17.66 -3.69 11.48
C GLU A 146 17.38 -2.30 12.12
N GLY A 147 16.17 -1.76 11.98
CA GLY A 147 15.68 -0.60 12.73
C GLY A 147 16.07 0.78 12.20
N LEU A 148 16.45 0.89 10.92
CA LEU A 148 16.91 2.17 10.34
C LEU A 148 15.84 3.27 10.35
N VAL A 149 14.55 2.92 10.27
CA VAL A 149 13.43 3.88 10.21
C VAL A 149 13.46 4.87 11.38
N ALA A 150 13.64 4.37 12.60
CA ALA A 150 13.70 5.20 13.81
C ALA A 150 14.95 6.11 13.86
N GLN A 151 16.04 5.70 13.21
CA GLN A 151 17.27 6.49 13.15
C GLN A 151 17.22 7.61 12.11
N VAL A 152 16.50 7.39 11.01
CA VAL A 152 16.37 8.35 9.90
C VAL A 152 15.28 9.39 10.18
N THR A 153 14.20 9.01 10.86
CA THR A 153 13.05 9.89 11.12
C THR A 153 13.44 11.26 11.70
N PRO A 154 14.31 11.37 12.73
CA PRO A 154 14.66 12.68 13.31
C PRO A 154 15.44 13.60 12.37
N LEU A 155 15.91 13.09 11.22
CA LEU A 155 16.76 13.81 10.29
C LEU A 155 15.99 14.41 9.12
N ILE A 156 14.75 13.98 8.88
CA ILE A 156 14.03 14.22 7.60
C ILE A 156 13.76 15.70 7.30
N GLU A 157 13.62 16.56 8.30
CA GLU A 157 13.46 18.00 8.10
C GLU A 157 14.77 18.71 7.76
N SER A 158 15.88 18.22 8.30
CA SER A 158 17.20 18.86 8.16
C SER A 158 18.03 18.30 7.01
N ASP A 159 17.65 17.13 6.49
CA ASP A 159 18.38 16.41 5.46
C ASP A 159 17.42 15.82 4.42
N ALA A 160 17.35 16.46 3.25
CA ALA A 160 16.55 16.00 2.13
C ALA A 160 16.90 14.57 1.68
N LYS A 161 18.14 14.09 1.90
CA LYS A 161 18.50 12.69 1.59
C LYS A 161 18.01 11.72 2.64
N ALA A 162 17.84 12.15 3.90
CA ALA A 162 17.15 11.36 4.91
C ALA A 162 15.67 11.20 4.55
N LEU A 163 15.00 12.29 4.12
CA LEU A 163 13.62 12.22 3.63
C LEU A 163 13.48 11.30 2.40
N ASN A 164 14.38 11.43 1.42
CA ASN A 164 14.39 10.55 0.24
C ASN A 164 14.63 9.07 0.60
N LEU A 165 15.50 8.80 1.57
CA LEU A 165 15.72 7.46 2.09
C LEU A 165 14.46 6.95 2.79
N LEU A 166 13.81 7.78 3.61
CA LEU A 166 12.57 7.39 4.29
C LEU A 166 11.46 7.06 3.29
N TYR A 167 11.36 7.82 2.18
CA TYR A 167 10.46 7.49 1.07
C TYR A 167 10.73 6.11 0.47
N GLN A 168 12.00 5.77 0.22
CA GLN A 168 12.34 4.43 -0.28
C GLN A 168 11.95 3.35 0.73
N LEU A 169 12.21 3.57 2.03
CA LEU A 169 11.87 2.62 3.08
C LEU A 169 10.35 2.46 3.27
N SER A 170 9.57 3.54 3.15
CA SER A 170 8.12 3.55 3.40
C SER A 170 7.30 2.75 2.37
N VAL A 171 7.92 2.28 1.29
CA VAL A 171 7.33 1.29 0.38
C VAL A 171 7.10 -0.06 1.08
N ASN A 172 7.88 -0.39 2.11
CA ASN A 172 7.75 -1.64 2.88
C ASN A 172 6.74 -1.48 4.02
N ASP A 173 5.83 -2.44 4.19
CA ASP A 173 4.79 -2.43 5.22
C ASP A 173 5.35 -2.42 6.65
N ASP A 174 6.45 -3.13 6.91
CA ASP A 174 7.13 -3.10 8.21
C ASP A 174 7.63 -1.69 8.54
N ALA A 175 8.08 -0.93 7.53
CA ALA A 175 8.52 0.44 7.73
C ALA A 175 7.33 1.35 8.09
N LYS A 176 6.17 1.16 7.43
CA LYS A 176 4.94 1.88 7.76
C LYS A 176 4.52 1.59 9.21
N ALA A 177 4.56 0.34 9.63
CA ALA A 177 4.25 -0.04 11.01
C ALA A 177 5.24 0.56 12.03
N MET A 178 6.54 0.65 11.69
CA MET A 178 7.55 1.29 12.55
C MET A 178 7.34 2.80 12.70
N LEU A 179 6.86 3.49 11.65
CA LEU A 179 6.59 4.93 11.70
C LEU A 179 5.55 5.34 12.75
N THR A 180 4.66 4.43 13.14
CA THR A 180 3.67 4.67 14.20
C THR A 180 4.33 4.99 15.55
N PHE A 181 5.57 4.53 15.76
CA PHE A 181 6.30 4.70 17.01
C PHE A 181 7.33 5.83 16.95
N THR A 182 7.28 6.67 15.92
CA THR A 182 8.17 7.82 15.74
C THR A 182 7.36 9.11 15.58
N ASP A 183 8.04 10.26 15.64
CA ASP A 183 7.40 11.57 15.42
C ASP A 183 7.18 11.87 13.92
N ALA A 184 7.36 10.90 13.02
CA ALA A 184 7.34 11.14 11.58
C ALA A 184 6.04 11.78 11.10
N MET A 185 4.88 11.34 11.60
CA MET A 185 3.59 11.88 11.17
C MET A 185 3.49 13.37 11.52
N GLN A 186 3.94 13.75 12.72
CA GLN A 186 3.96 15.16 13.14
C GLN A 186 4.90 16.00 12.29
N LEU A 187 6.12 15.51 12.02
CA LEU A 187 7.12 16.24 11.22
C LEU A 187 6.64 16.45 9.78
N LEU A 188 6.11 15.40 9.14
CA LEU A 188 5.65 15.45 7.76
C LEU A 188 4.38 16.30 7.62
N MET A 189 3.43 16.19 8.56
CA MET A 189 2.23 17.04 8.58
C MET A 189 2.59 18.51 8.74
N ARG A 190 3.54 18.84 9.62
CA ARG A 190 4.04 20.21 9.78
C ARG A 190 4.63 20.75 8.49
N ASP A 191 5.48 19.96 7.82
CA ASP A 191 6.13 20.36 6.57
C ASP A 191 5.08 20.60 5.46
N LEU A 192 4.13 19.67 5.29
CA LEU A 192 3.02 19.80 4.34
C LEU A 192 2.19 21.05 4.58
N LEU A 193 1.73 21.25 5.82
CA LEU A 193 0.84 22.35 6.20
C LEU A 193 1.54 23.72 6.26
N SER A 194 2.87 23.76 6.18
CA SER A 194 3.62 25.02 6.05
C SER A 194 3.46 25.67 4.66
N GLY A 195 2.88 24.95 3.69
CA GLY A 195 2.77 25.37 2.29
C GLY A 195 4.04 25.15 1.47
N ASN A 196 5.15 24.74 2.09
CA ASN A 196 6.43 24.45 1.40
C ASN A 196 6.75 22.95 1.32
N GLY A 197 5.81 22.08 1.71
CA GLY A 197 6.01 20.64 1.75
C GLY A 197 6.37 20.07 0.38
N SER A 198 7.48 19.34 0.31
CA SER A 198 7.94 18.74 -0.95
C SER A 198 7.04 17.59 -1.42
N GLU A 199 7.09 17.25 -2.70
CA GLU A 199 6.41 16.05 -3.23
C GLU A 199 6.86 14.77 -2.51
N VAL A 200 8.11 14.71 -2.05
CA VAL A 200 8.62 13.58 -1.27
C VAL A 200 7.95 13.51 0.09
N THR A 201 7.72 14.64 0.76
CA THR A 201 6.98 14.72 2.03
C THR A 201 5.58 14.13 1.87
N LYS A 202 4.86 14.57 0.83
CA LYS A 202 3.51 14.10 0.53
C LYS A 202 3.50 12.61 0.17
N ALA A 203 4.48 12.14 -0.62
CA ALA A 203 4.60 10.73 -0.97
C ALA A 203 4.91 9.83 0.24
N VAL A 204 5.74 10.30 1.19
CA VAL A 204 5.98 9.57 2.45
C VAL A 204 4.71 9.51 3.29
N LEU A 205 3.96 10.62 3.40
CA LEU A 205 2.67 10.64 4.10
C LEU A 205 1.66 9.69 3.46
N LEU A 206 1.56 9.68 2.13
CA LEU A 206 0.67 8.79 1.40
C LEU A 206 0.99 7.32 1.70
N ASN A 207 2.26 6.93 1.61
CA ASN A 207 2.71 5.58 1.93
C ASN A 207 2.45 5.25 3.41
N ALA A 208 2.73 6.19 4.32
CA ALA A 208 2.53 5.97 5.74
C ALA A 208 1.05 5.81 6.11
N CYS A 209 0.15 6.58 5.49
CA CYS A 209 -1.29 6.50 5.70
C CYS A 209 -1.92 5.22 5.16
N ALA A 210 -1.20 4.41 4.37
CA ALA A 210 -1.65 3.05 4.06
C ALA A 210 -1.65 2.13 5.30
N GLU A 211 -0.98 2.51 6.39
CA GLU A 211 -1.08 1.85 7.70
C GLU A 211 -2.10 2.56 8.59
N LYS A 212 -3.05 1.78 9.14
CA LYS A 212 -4.20 2.28 9.89
C LYS A 212 -3.83 3.19 11.05
N ARG A 213 -2.83 2.80 11.84
CA ARG A 213 -2.43 3.58 13.03
C ARG A 213 -1.80 4.92 12.64
N ASN A 214 -1.05 4.97 11.54
CA ASN A 214 -0.49 6.23 11.03
C ASN A 214 -1.59 7.15 10.50
N ALA A 215 -2.58 6.60 9.78
CA ALA A 215 -3.73 7.37 9.32
C ALA A 215 -4.47 8.03 10.51
N GLN A 216 -4.69 7.29 11.60
CA GLN A 216 -5.27 7.83 12.84
C GLN A 216 -4.42 8.96 13.45
N LEU A 217 -3.09 8.80 13.50
CA LEU A 217 -2.19 9.85 14.00
C LEU A 217 -2.26 11.12 13.13
N VAL A 218 -2.36 10.95 11.82
CA VAL A 218 -2.48 12.05 10.84
C VAL A 218 -3.84 12.76 10.97
N CYS A 219 -4.93 12.03 11.21
CA CYS A 219 -6.23 12.63 11.48
C CYS A 219 -6.23 13.51 12.74
N GLY A 220 -5.37 13.22 13.71
CA GLY A 220 -5.31 13.92 14.99
C GLY A 220 -6.52 13.66 15.88
N GLN A 221 -6.61 14.40 17.00
CA GLN A 221 -7.77 14.33 17.89
C GLN A 221 -9.01 14.90 17.18
N ASP A 222 -10.13 14.19 17.27
CA ASP A 222 -11.42 14.57 16.69
C ASP A 222 -11.39 14.97 15.20
N GLY A 223 -10.42 14.44 14.44
CA GLY A 223 -10.30 14.69 13.00
C GLY A 223 -9.72 16.05 12.59
N GLN A 224 -9.12 16.82 13.51
CA GLN A 224 -8.57 18.15 13.20
C GLN A 224 -7.50 18.12 12.09
N GLY A 225 -6.60 17.14 12.10
CA GLY A 225 -5.57 16.98 11.07
C GLY A 225 -6.16 16.61 9.71
N LEU A 226 -7.24 15.82 9.68
CA LEU A 226 -7.98 15.54 8.45
C LEU A 226 -8.63 16.79 7.87
N ALA A 227 -9.22 17.64 8.72
CA ALA A 227 -9.80 18.91 8.29
C ALA A 227 -8.75 19.82 7.63
N LEU A 228 -7.55 19.92 8.23
CA LEU A 228 -6.43 20.69 7.67
C LEU A 228 -5.92 20.11 6.35
N LEU A 229 -5.89 18.79 6.19
CA LEU A 229 -5.55 18.14 4.91
C LEU A 229 -6.59 18.44 3.83
N LEU A 230 -7.87 18.43 4.18
CA LEU A 230 -8.94 18.80 3.26
C LEU A 230 -8.86 20.28 2.86
N ASP A 231 -8.57 21.18 3.80
CA ASP A 231 -8.27 22.58 3.50
C ASP A 231 -7.12 22.70 2.51
N ALA A 232 -5.99 22.05 2.79
CA ALA A 232 -4.82 22.07 1.92
C ALA A 232 -5.10 21.50 0.52
N ALA A 233 -5.85 20.39 0.43
CA ALA A 233 -6.21 19.77 -0.84
C ALA A 233 -7.15 20.65 -1.68
N LEU A 234 -8.13 21.30 -1.03
CA LEU A 234 -9.16 22.09 -1.72
C LEU A 234 -8.69 23.49 -2.09
N ASP A 235 -7.99 24.17 -1.18
CA ASP A 235 -7.51 25.53 -1.40
C ASP A 235 -6.29 25.53 -2.34
N GLY A 236 -5.44 24.51 -2.23
CA GLY A 236 -4.24 24.34 -3.05
C GLY A 236 -4.47 23.59 -4.36
N GLY A 237 -5.59 22.89 -4.52
CA GLY A 237 -5.83 21.99 -5.66
C GLY A 237 -4.82 20.82 -5.72
N ASP A 238 -4.30 20.39 -4.57
CA ASP A 238 -3.18 19.45 -4.50
C ASP A 238 -3.65 17.99 -4.60
N LEU A 239 -3.42 17.39 -5.76
CA LEU A 239 -3.79 16.01 -6.04
C LEU A 239 -3.14 15.00 -5.09
N MET A 240 -1.88 15.22 -4.67
CA MET A 240 -1.20 14.30 -3.78
C MET A 240 -1.81 14.34 -2.37
N VAL A 241 -2.24 15.52 -1.92
CA VAL A 241 -2.97 15.66 -0.65
C VAL A 241 -4.34 14.99 -0.73
N ALA A 242 -5.06 15.12 -1.84
CA ALA A 242 -6.31 14.39 -2.05
C ALA A 242 -6.12 12.86 -2.01
N LYS A 243 -5.02 12.34 -2.57
CA LYS A 243 -4.66 10.92 -2.45
C LYS A 243 -4.36 10.51 -1.00
N ILE A 244 -3.71 11.37 -0.21
CA ILE A 244 -3.51 11.12 1.23
C ILE A 244 -4.86 11.02 1.93
N VAL A 245 -5.78 11.95 1.68
CA VAL A 245 -7.15 11.93 2.22
C VAL A 245 -7.86 10.62 1.87
N ARG A 246 -7.79 10.19 0.61
CA ARG A 246 -8.38 8.91 0.19
C ARG A 246 -7.73 7.70 0.87
N SER A 247 -6.41 7.70 1.02
CA SER A 247 -5.68 6.65 1.75
C SER A 247 -6.18 6.54 3.19
N ILE A 248 -6.41 7.65 3.87
CA ILE A 248 -6.99 7.67 5.22
C ILE A 248 -8.44 7.13 5.20
N ALA A 249 -9.26 7.53 4.22
CA ALA A 249 -10.65 7.08 4.07
C ALA A 249 -10.78 5.57 3.87
N SER A 250 -9.74 4.90 3.34
CA SER A 250 -9.75 3.45 3.13
C SER A 250 -9.77 2.63 4.42
N HIS A 251 -9.43 3.23 5.56
CA HIS A 251 -9.40 2.55 6.85
C HIS A 251 -10.75 2.55 7.55
N GLU A 252 -11.11 1.39 8.11
CA GLU A 252 -12.33 1.24 8.91
C GLU A 252 -12.17 1.68 10.37
N GLY A 253 -13.29 1.91 11.04
CA GLY A 253 -13.34 2.28 12.47
C GLY A 253 -13.21 3.78 12.68
N PRO A 254 -12.48 4.26 13.72
CA PRO A 254 -12.51 5.66 14.14
C PRO A 254 -12.15 6.69 13.07
N THR A 255 -11.35 6.29 12.07
CA THR A 255 -11.02 7.16 10.92
C THR A 255 -12.26 7.51 10.11
N GLN A 256 -13.22 6.59 9.93
CA GLN A 256 -14.44 6.89 9.18
C GLN A 256 -15.34 7.88 9.91
N ASP A 257 -15.42 7.80 11.24
CA ASP A 257 -16.21 8.74 12.05
C ASP A 257 -15.70 10.18 11.89
N MET A 258 -14.38 10.35 11.76
CA MET A 258 -13.74 11.65 11.52
C MET A 258 -14.08 12.25 10.15
N PHE A 259 -14.52 11.44 9.17
CA PHE A 259 -14.97 11.95 7.87
C PHE A 259 -16.39 12.49 7.90
N VAL A 260 -17.24 12.09 8.85
CA VAL A 260 -18.69 12.40 8.82
C VAL A 260 -18.96 13.89 8.69
N SER A 261 -18.28 14.73 9.48
CA SER A 261 -18.43 16.20 9.40
C SER A 261 -17.90 16.80 8.09
N SER A 262 -16.99 16.09 7.43
CA SER A 262 -16.31 16.52 6.20
C SER A 262 -17.00 16.04 4.93
N MET A 263 -17.90 15.06 5.02
CA MET A 263 -18.62 14.47 3.88
C MET A 263 -19.37 15.51 3.02
N PRO A 264 -20.14 16.46 3.58
CA PRO A 264 -20.72 17.59 2.84
C PRO A 264 -19.75 18.27 1.88
N ARG A 265 -18.60 18.68 2.41
CA ARG A 265 -17.59 19.43 1.68
C ARG A 265 -16.84 18.56 0.67
N LEU A 266 -16.56 17.32 1.04
CA LEU A 266 -15.89 16.34 0.17
C LEU A 266 -16.74 16.03 -1.07
N LEU A 267 -18.04 15.81 -0.90
CA LEU A 267 -18.97 15.55 -1.98
C LEU A 267 -19.16 16.78 -2.88
N GLU A 268 -19.41 17.95 -2.31
CA GLU A 268 -19.59 19.18 -3.09
C GLU A 268 -18.36 19.48 -3.95
N ALA A 269 -17.17 19.36 -3.37
CA ALA A 269 -15.93 19.50 -4.11
C ALA A 269 -15.77 18.41 -5.17
N GLY A 270 -15.94 17.14 -4.82
CA GLY A 270 -15.82 16.02 -5.74
C GLY A 270 -16.73 16.17 -6.97
N MET A 271 -18.01 16.47 -6.75
CA MET A 271 -19.00 16.66 -7.81
C MET A 271 -18.65 17.84 -8.73
N LYS A 272 -18.17 18.95 -8.13
CA LYS A 272 -17.74 20.13 -8.88
C LYS A 272 -16.50 19.84 -9.73
N TYR A 273 -15.44 19.31 -9.12
CA TYR A 273 -14.15 19.13 -9.77
C TYR A 273 -14.16 18.00 -10.80
N ALA A 274 -14.90 16.90 -10.55
CA ALA A 274 -14.94 15.74 -11.44
C ALA A 274 -15.60 16.01 -12.80
N THR A 275 -16.32 17.12 -12.92
CA THR A 275 -17.01 17.54 -14.17
C THR A 275 -16.26 18.65 -14.92
N LEU A 276 -15.13 19.12 -14.39
CA LEU A 276 -14.28 20.07 -15.09
C LEU A 276 -13.51 19.37 -16.22
N GLN A 277 -13.26 20.10 -17.31
CA GLN A 277 -12.57 19.57 -18.49
C GLN A 277 -11.04 19.46 -18.32
N GLU A 278 -10.49 20.10 -17.29
CA GLU A 278 -9.06 20.09 -17.03
C GLU A 278 -8.67 18.80 -16.29
N ASP A 279 -7.75 18.03 -16.86
CA ASP A 279 -7.37 16.69 -16.37
C ASP A 279 -6.96 16.68 -14.89
N GLU A 280 -6.22 17.69 -14.43
CA GLU A 280 -5.78 17.80 -13.03
C GLU A 280 -6.97 18.05 -12.08
N SER A 281 -7.89 18.94 -12.46
CA SER A 281 -9.12 19.20 -11.73
C SER A 281 -10.03 17.97 -11.71
N ALA A 282 -10.19 17.28 -12.84
CA ALA A 282 -10.97 16.05 -12.92
C ALA A 282 -10.38 14.93 -12.04
N ALA A 283 -9.05 14.78 -12.05
CA ALA A 283 -8.35 13.83 -11.18
C ALA A 283 -8.55 14.16 -9.69
N LEU A 284 -8.53 15.44 -9.32
CA LEU A 284 -8.82 15.88 -7.95
C LEU A 284 -10.24 15.51 -7.53
N GLY A 285 -11.22 15.78 -8.41
CA GLY A 285 -12.61 15.39 -8.19
C GLY A 285 -12.79 13.88 -8.04
N LEU A 286 -12.10 13.10 -8.87
CA LEU A 286 -12.08 11.64 -8.80
C LEU A 286 -11.57 11.14 -7.44
N GLU A 287 -10.51 11.74 -6.90
CA GLU A 287 -9.99 11.34 -5.58
C GLU A 287 -10.95 11.69 -4.45
N PHE A 288 -11.64 12.83 -4.52
CA PHE A 288 -12.65 13.19 -3.51
C PHE A 288 -13.89 12.30 -3.56
N ILE A 289 -14.41 12.00 -4.76
CA ILE A 289 -15.52 11.04 -4.91
C ILE A 289 -15.06 9.65 -4.46
N GLY A 290 -13.86 9.24 -4.83
CA GLY A 290 -13.30 7.95 -4.41
C GLY A 290 -13.05 7.86 -2.90
N ALA A 291 -12.69 8.96 -2.23
CA ALA A 291 -12.62 9.01 -0.77
C ALA A 291 -14.01 8.91 -0.14
N ALA A 292 -14.98 9.67 -0.65
CA ALA A 292 -16.36 9.65 -0.16
C ALA A 292 -16.98 8.25 -0.31
N ALA A 293 -16.72 7.57 -1.43
CA ALA A 293 -17.21 6.23 -1.73
C ALA A 293 -16.80 5.16 -0.70
N LEU A 294 -15.74 5.40 0.08
CA LEU A 294 -15.24 4.47 1.11
C LEU A 294 -15.89 4.68 2.49
N ILE A 295 -16.56 5.81 2.71
CA ILE A 295 -17.11 6.17 4.03
C ILE A 295 -18.49 5.52 4.23
N LYS A 296 -18.55 4.52 5.10
CA LYS A 296 -19.76 3.71 5.34
C LYS A 296 -20.69 4.31 6.40
N VAL A 297 -20.13 5.12 7.30
CA VAL A 297 -20.81 5.67 8.49
C VAL A 297 -21.51 7.01 8.26
N ALA A 298 -21.37 7.61 7.08
CA ALA A 298 -22.03 8.87 6.74
C ALA A 298 -23.56 8.70 6.60
N ASP A 299 -24.34 9.74 6.92
CA ASP A 299 -25.79 9.75 6.64
C ASP A 299 -26.03 10.00 5.14
N TRP A 300 -25.97 8.93 4.36
CA TRP A 300 -26.09 9.00 2.90
C TRP A 300 -27.49 9.44 2.46
N SER A 301 -28.53 9.15 3.23
CA SER A 301 -29.91 9.56 2.92
C SER A 301 -30.07 11.09 3.01
N SER A 302 -29.54 11.69 4.08
CA SER A 302 -29.51 13.16 4.21
C SER A 302 -28.64 13.78 3.10
N LEU A 303 -27.47 13.21 2.82
CA LEU A 303 -26.58 13.72 1.76
C LEU A 303 -27.23 13.67 0.38
N CYS A 304 -27.98 12.61 0.06
CA CYS A 304 -28.76 12.53 -1.18
C CYS A 304 -29.71 13.71 -1.34
N SER A 305 -30.44 14.02 -0.27
CA SER A 305 -31.47 15.06 -0.28
C SER A 305 -30.87 16.47 -0.33
N SER A 306 -29.77 16.71 0.39
CA SER A 306 -29.15 18.03 0.51
C SER A 306 -28.35 18.46 -0.71
N TYR A 307 -27.76 17.52 -1.45
CA TYR A 307 -26.80 17.82 -2.54
C TYR A 307 -27.29 17.45 -3.94
N GLY A 308 -28.54 16.97 -4.09
CA GLY A 308 -29.05 16.51 -5.39
C GLY A 308 -28.27 15.31 -5.95
N LEU A 309 -27.70 14.49 -5.05
CA LEU A 309 -26.71 13.48 -5.39
C LEU A 309 -27.26 12.44 -6.37
N VAL A 310 -28.53 12.02 -6.22
CA VAL A 310 -29.15 11.00 -7.09
C VAL A 310 -29.21 11.46 -8.55
N ASN A 311 -29.56 12.73 -8.77
CA ASN A 311 -29.61 13.29 -10.13
C ASN A 311 -28.20 13.32 -10.74
N TRP A 312 -27.22 13.81 -9.97
CA TRP A 312 -25.83 13.87 -10.42
C TRP A 312 -25.26 12.47 -10.72
N ILE A 313 -25.51 11.47 -9.87
CA ILE A 313 -25.15 10.07 -10.10
C ILE A 313 -25.74 9.61 -11.44
N GLY A 314 -27.04 9.82 -11.65
CA GLY A 314 -27.72 9.44 -12.88
C GLY A 314 -27.13 10.09 -14.13
N GLU A 315 -26.70 11.36 -14.04
CA GLU A 315 -26.01 12.05 -15.14
C GLU A 315 -24.64 11.44 -15.43
N GLN A 316 -23.82 11.19 -14.40
CA GLN A 316 -22.48 10.62 -14.59
C GLN A 316 -22.51 9.21 -15.16
N LEU A 317 -23.46 8.38 -14.70
CA LEU A 317 -23.61 7.00 -15.17
C LEU A 317 -24.20 6.88 -16.57
N LYS A 318 -24.97 7.89 -17.03
CA LYS A 318 -25.50 7.95 -18.41
C LYS A 318 -24.55 8.61 -19.40
N ALA A 319 -23.49 9.26 -18.92
CA ALA A 319 -22.46 9.80 -19.79
C ALA A 319 -21.85 8.66 -20.64
N SER A 320 -21.44 8.97 -21.87
CA SER A 320 -20.85 7.97 -22.75
C SER A 320 -19.65 7.30 -22.09
N THR A 321 -19.66 5.97 -22.02
CA THR A 321 -18.66 5.13 -21.34
C THR A 321 -17.23 5.55 -21.66
N ASN A 322 -16.93 5.89 -22.91
CA ASN A 322 -15.56 6.20 -23.37
C ASN A 322 -14.94 7.52 -22.85
N VAL A 323 -15.64 8.34 -22.06
CA VAL A 323 -15.16 9.67 -21.66
C VAL A 323 -14.73 9.74 -20.18
N ASN A 324 -15.27 8.90 -19.29
CA ASN A 324 -14.93 8.98 -17.86
C ASN A 324 -15.17 7.69 -17.05
N GLU A 325 -14.72 6.53 -17.55
CA GLU A 325 -14.84 5.24 -16.87
C GLU A 325 -14.33 5.24 -15.42
N PRO A 326 -13.17 5.87 -15.08
CA PRO A 326 -12.69 5.89 -13.70
C PRO A 326 -13.67 6.56 -12.74
N LEU A 327 -14.31 7.66 -13.15
CA LEU A 327 -15.33 8.33 -12.33
C LEU A 327 -16.59 7.47 -12.22
N GLN A 328 -17.06 6.89 -13.33
CA GLN A 328 -18.24 6.01 -13.31
C GLN A 328 -18.05 4.85 -12.34
N LEU A 329 -16.87 4.23 -12.32
CA LEU A 329 -16.55 3.17 -11.36
C LEU A 329 -16.62 3.67 -9.92
N GLN A 330 -16.03 4.82 -9.59
CA GLN A 330 -16.14 5.40 -8.24
C GLN A 330 -17.57 5.73 -7.84
N VAL A 331 -18.40 6.18 -8.78
CA VAL A 331 -19.82 6.43 -8.56
C VAL A 331 -20.58 5.13 -8.28
N VAL A 332 -20.28 4.04 -8.99
CA VAL A 332 -20.87 2.72 -8.71
C VAL A 332 -20.45 2.22 -7.33
N ILE A 333 -19.17 2.32 -6.97
CA ILE A 333 -18.66 1.96 -5.63
C ILE A 333 -19.39 2.78 -4.55
N MET A 334 -19.53 4.09 -4.76
CA MET A 334 -20.27 4.97 -3.85
C MET A 334 -21.72 4.52 -3.69
N CYS A 335 -22.41 4.17 -4.78
CA CYS A 335 -23.76 3.63 -4.73
C CYS A 335 -23.81 2.32 -3.91
N GLY A 336 -22.84 1.43 -4.08
CA GLY A 336 -22.73 0.20 -3.29
C GLY A 336 -22.56 0.48 -1.79
N THR A 337 -21.75 1.49 -1.43
CA THR A 337 -21.59 1.94 -0.04
C THR A 337 -22.88 2.54 0.52
N MET A 338 -23.55 3.41 -0.24
CA MET A 338 -24.84 3.99 0.11
C MET A 338 -25.90 2.91 0.34
N ALA A 339 -25.97 1.92 -0.54
CA ALA A 339 -26.95 0.84 -0.50
C ALA A 339 -26.87 -0.04 0.76
N ARG A 340 -25.82 0.09 1.58
CA ARG A 340 -25.74 -0.56 2.89
C ARG A 340 -26.79 -0.02 3.88
N GLN A 341 -27.23 1.22 3.69
CA GLN A 341 -28.24 1.87 4.52
C GLN A 341 -29.59 1.87 3.80
N LEU A 342 -30.64 1.36 4.44
CA LEU A 342 -31.97 1.20 3.80
C LEU A 342 -32.51 2.52 3.22
N ASP A 343 -32.42 3.61 3.97
CA ASP A 343 -32.94 4.91 3.52
C ASP A 343 -32.17 5.48 2.33
N ALA A 344 -30.85 5.31 2.30
CA ALA A 344 -30.05 5.69 1.14
C ALA A 344 -30.28 4.75 -0.06
N ALA A 345 -30.46 3.45 0.19
CA ALA A 345 -30.79 2.45 -0.84
C ALA A 345 -32.12 2.77 -1.56
N ARG A 346 -33.14 3.24 -0.82
CA ARG A 346 -34.42 3.71 -1.40
C ARG A 346 -34.23 4.84 -2.42
N ASN A 347 -33.27 5.74 -2.18
CA ASN A 347 -32.94 6.84 -3.09
C ASN A 347 -32.29 6.37 -4.40
N LEU A 348 -31.71 5.16 -4.44
CA LEU A 348 -31.06 4.58 -5.62
C LEU A 348 -32.03 3.80 -6.53
N VAL A 349 -33.21 3.42 -6.03
CA VAL A 349 -34.22 2.67 -6.80
C VAL A 349 -34.58 3.33 -8.15
N PRO A 350 -34.72 4.66 -8.27
CA PRO A 350 -34.98 5.30 -9.57
C PRO A 350 -33.87 5.12 -10.61
N LEU A 351 -32.68 4.67 -10.21
CA LEU A 351 -31.51 4.46 -11.08
C LEU A 351 -31.31 3.00 -11.49
N LEU A 352 -32.19 2.07 -11.09
CA LEU A 352 -32.03 0.63 -11.38
C LEU A 352 -31.82 0.31 -12.85
N GLU A 353 -32.62 0.90 -13.74
CA GLU A 353 -32.46 0.73 -15.19
C GLU A 353 -31.10 1.23 -15.69
N VAL A 354 -30.53 2.26 -15.07
CA VAL A 354 -29.20 2.77 -15.41
C VAL A 354 -28.13 1.77 -15.01
N PHE A 355 -28.24 1.18 -13.81
CA PHE A 355 -27.31 0.15 -13.36
C PHE A 355 -27.38 -1.12 -14.24
N LEU A 356 -28.58 -1.54 -14.63
CA LEU A 356 -28.77 -2.70 -15.53
C LEU A 356 -28.22 -2.41 -16.93
N GLN A 357 -28.38 -1.20 -17.45
CA GLN A 357 -27.75 -0.80 -18.70
C GLN A 357 -26.22 -0.81 -18.61
N LEU A 358 -25.66 -0.35 -17.49
CA LEU A 358 -24.22 -0.37 -17.24
C LEU A 358 -23.66 -1.79 -17.20
N VAL A 359 -24.39 -2.73 -16.59
CA VAL A 359 -24.03 -4.16 -16.61
C VAL A 359 -23.83 -4.64 -18.05
N HIS A 360 -24.74 -4.28 -18.96
CA HIS A 360 -24.62 -4.68 -20.37
C HIS A 360 -23.51 -3.94 -21.10
N SER A 361 -23.32 -2.65 -20.85
CA SER A 361 -22.27 -1.87 -21.54
C SER A 361 -20.86 -2.19 -21.06
N MET A 362 -20.70 -2.59 -19.79
CA MET A 362 -19.42 -2.86 -19.13
C MET A 362 -19.17 -4.36 -18.89
N GLN A 363 -19.88 -5.25 -19.59
CA GLN A 363 -19.77 -6.72 -19.40
C GLN A 363 -18.38 -7.31 -19.66
N GLU A 364 -17.48 -6.57 -20.31
CA GLU A 364 -16.09 -6.99 -20.55
C GLU A 364 -15.11 -6.47 -19.47
N ASP A 365 -15.58 -5.64 -18.54
CA ASP A 365 -14.80 -5.10 -17.43
C ASP A 365 -15.21 -5.77 -16.11
N ASP A 366 -14.40 -6.74 -15.69
CA ASP A 366 -14.61 -7.52 -14.46
C ASP A 366 -14.79 -6.63 -13.22
N GLU A 367 -14.07 -5.50 -13.12
CA GLU A 367 -14.16 -4.63 -11.95
C GLU A 367 -15.51 -3.92 -11.89
N PHE A 368 -16.02 -3.43 -13.03
CA PHE A 368 -17.37 -2.88 -13.09
C PHE A 368 -18.43 -3.92 -12.73
N ILE A 369 -18.30 -5.15 -13.25
CA ILE A 369 -19.26 -6.21 -12.95
C ILE A 369 -19.24 -6.58 -11.47
N VAL A 370 -18.05 -6.72 -10.86
CA VAL A 370 -17.91 -6.95 -9.41
C VAL A 370 -18.58 -5.82 -8.62
N GLN A 371 -18.33 -4.55 -8.94
CA GLN A 371 -18.92 -3.44 -8.19
C GLN A 371 -20.44 -3.30 -8.39
N LEU A 372 -20.95 -3.57 -9.60
CA LEU A 372 -22.39 -3.59 -9.87
C LEU A 372 -23.08 -4.75 -9.15
N LEU A 373 -22.49 -5.95 -9.16
CA LEU A 373 -22.99 -7.10 -8.39
C LEU A 373 -22.99 -6.80 -6.89
N TYR A 374 -21.94 -6.17 -6.36
CA TYR A 374 -21.91 -5.74 -4.97
C TYR A 374 -23.04 -4.76 -4.64
N LEU A 375 -23.29 -3.77 -5.51
CA LEU A 375 -24.42 -2.84 -5.37
C LEU A 375 -25.76 -3.61 -5.34
N PHE A 376 -26.02 -4.47 -6.31
CA PHE A 376 -27.26 -5.26 -6.34
C PHE A 376 -27.39 -6.17 -5.12
N LEU A 377 -26.31 -6.78 -4.67
CA LEU A 377 -26.29 -7.58 -3.45
C LEU A 377 -26.69 -6.75 -2.22
N GLN A 378 -26.17 -5.52 -2.08
CA GLN A 378 -26.59 -4.64 -0.99
C GLN A 378 -28.07 -4.27 -1.08
N LEU A 379 -28.59 -4.02 -2.28
CA LEU A 379 -30.02 -3.71 -2.46
C LEU A 379 -30.90 -4.93 -2.15
N LEU A 380 -30.50 -6.15 -2.55
CA LEU A 380 -31.23 -7.39 -2.30
C LEU A 380 -31.25 -7.79 -0.82
N ARG A 381 -30.24 -7.40 -0.03
CA ARG A 381 -30.24 -7.61 1.43
C ARG A 381 -31.37 -6.87 2.14
N HIS A 382 -31.87 -5.79 1.55
CA HIS A 382 -33.05 -5.11 2.06
C HIS A 382 -34.30 -5.80 1.55
N ARG A 383 -34.96 -6.58 2.42
CA ARG A 383 -36.19 -7.34 2.08
C ARG A 383 -37.27 -6.49 1.41
N GLU A 384 -37.38 -5.22 1.79
CA GLU A 384 -38.33 -4.27 1.18
C GLU A 384 -38.03 -3.99 -0.30
N LEU A 385 -36.74 -3.89 -0.65
CA LEU A 385 -36.29 -3.58 -2.01
C LEU A 385 -36.17 -4.85 -2.86
N ALA A 386 -35.84 -5.99 -2.24
CA ALA A 386 -35.73 -7.28 -2.92
C ALA A 386 -37.00 -7.64 -3.71
N ASN A 387 -38.18 -7.36 -3.16
CA ASN A 387 -39.46 -7.59 -3.85
C ASN A 387 -39.63 -6.75 -5.12
N HIS A 388 -39.07 -5.54 -5.14
CA HIS A 388 -39.11 -4.67 -6.31
C HIS A 388 -38.11 -5.12 -7.38
N LEU A 389 -36.94 -5.61 -6.95
CA LEU A 389 -35.88 -6.11 -7.82
C LEU A 389 -36.19 -7.46 -8.43
N MET A 390 -36.88 -8.33 -7.67
CA MET A 390 -37.08 -9.74 -8.02
C MET A 390 -38.51 -10.05 -8.46
N GLY A 391 -39.00 -9.29 -9.43
CA GLY A 391 -40.22 -9.65 -10.18
C GLY A 391 -40.06 -10.95 -10.97
N THR A 392 -41.15 -11.49 -11.51
CA THR A 392 -41.18 -12.75 -12.28
C THR A 392 -40.22 -12.75 -13.49
N ASP A 393 -40.03 -11.60 -14.12
CA ASP A 393 -39.16 -11.42 -15.30
C ASP A 393 -37.99 -10.46 -15.01
N SER A 394 -37.45 -10.52 -13.78
CA SER A 394 -36.30 -9.69 -13.38
C SER A 394 -35.09 -9.93 -14.28
N ALA A 395 -34.66 -8.87 -14.98
CA ALA A 395 -33.42 -8.87 -15.76
C ALA A 395 -32.19 -9.09 -14.87
N LEU A 396 -32.20 -8.55 -13.64
CA LEU A 396 -31.15 -8.80 -12.65
C LEU A 396 -31.07 -10.29 -12.30
N GLY A 397 -32.21 -10.92 -12.02
CA GLY A 397 -32.26 -12.35 -11.69
C GLY A 397 -31.73 -13.24 -12.81
N ALA A 398 -32.08 -12.93 -14.07
CA ALA A 398 -31.53 -13.64 -15.22
C ALA A 398 -30.01 -13.43 -15.35
N TYR A 399 -29.55 -12.19 -15.22
CA TYR A 399 -28.14 -11.85 -15.34
C TYR A 399 -27.26 -12.54 -14.28
N VAL A 400 -27.68 -12.53 -13.01
CA VAL A 400 -26.94 -13.20 -11.92
C VAL A 400 -26.88 -14.71 -12.14
N ILE A 401 -27.93 -15.32 -12.72
CA ILE A 401 -27.92 -16.74 -13.10
C ILE A 401 -26.90 -17.00 -14.21
N ASP A 402 -26.84 -16.14 -15.23
CA ASP A 402 -25.89 -16.28 -16.35
C ASP A 402 -24.43 -16.21 -15.87
N LEU A 403 -24.16 -15.39 -14.84
CA LEU A 403 -22.83 -15.24 -14.23
C LEU A 403 -22.47 -16.29 -13.17
N MET A 404 -23.39 -17.18 -12.79
CA MET A 404 -23.18 -18.19 -11.73
C MET A 404 -21.91 -19.05 -11.96
N HIS A 405 -21.55 -19.28 -13.22
CA HIS A 405 -20.38 -20.08 -13.60
C HIS A 405 -19.31 -19.25 -14.33
N ASP A 406 -19.23 -17.94 -14.03
CA ASP A 406 -18.24 -17.04 -14.62
C ASP A 406 -16.79 -17.51 -14.35
N LYS A 407 -15.83 -17.10 -15.19
CA LYS A 407 -14.42 -17.49 -15.01
C LYS A 407 -13.78 -16.79 -13.80
N ASN A 408 -14.19 -15.57 -13.49
CA ASN A 408 -13.66 -14.80 -12.38
C ASN A 408 -14.21 -15.32 -11.04
N PRO A 409 -13.34 -15.76 -10.11
CA PRO A 409 -13.78 -16.35 -8.84
C PRO A 409 -14.56 -15.35 -7.96
N THR A 410 -14.21 -14.07 -7.98
CA THR A 410 -14.89 -13.03 -7.21
C THR A 410 -16.31 -12.80 -7.72
N ILE A 411 -16.51 -12.80 -9.04
CA ILE A 411 -17.84 -12.68 -9.66
C ILE A 411 -18.70 -13.87 -9.24
N ARG A 412 -18.17 -15.10 -9.30
CA ARG A 412 -18.90 -16.30 -8.86
C ARG A 412 -19.32 -16.21 -7.39
N GLU A 413 -18.40 -15.82 -6.51
CA GLU A 413 -18.70 -15.66 -5.08
C GLU A 413 -19.81 -14.63 -4.83
N MET A 414 -19.77 -13.48 -5.50
CA MET A 414 -20.83 -12.47 -5.40
C MET A 414 -22.16 -12.97 -5.95
N CYS A 415 -22.15 -13.69 -7.07
CA CYS A 415 -23.35 -14.27 -7.66
C CYS A 415 -23.95 -15.32 -6.74
N ASP A 416 -23.16 -16.23 -6.19
CA ASP A 416 -23.66 -17.25 -5.26
C ASP A 416 -24.36 -16.62 -4.04
N ASN A 417 -23.75 -15.58 -3.46
CA ASN A 417 -24.37 -14.82 -2.36
C ASN A 417 -25.70 -14.17 -2.78
N ALA A 418 -25.76 -13.56 -3.97
CA ALA A 418 -26.98 -12.96 -4.49
C ALA A 418 -28.06 -14.02 -4.78
N LEU A 419 -27.71 -15.16 -5.36
CA LEU A 419 -28.61 -16.26 -5.69
C LEU A 419 -29.24 -16.89 -4.44
N VAL A 420 -28.48 -17.01 -3.35
CA VAL A 420 -29.01 -17.47 -2.05
C VAL A 420 -30.11 -16.53 -1.58
N ILE A 421 -29.83 -15.23 -1.50
CA ILE A 421 -30.81 -14.23 -1.07
C ILE A 421 -32.03 -14.25 -1.98
N ILE A 422 -31.84 -14.30 -3.31
CA ILE A 422 -32.92 -14.37 -4.29
C ILE A 422 -33.80 -15.62 -4.07
N GLY A 423 -33.19 -16.78 -3.86
CA GLY A 423 -33.89 -18.04 -3.64
C GLY A 423 -34.72 -18.06 -2.35
N GLU A 424 -34.22 -17.42 -1.29
CA GLU A 424 -34.96 -17.24 -0.03
C GLU A 424 -36.18 -16.34 -0.18
N HIS A 425 -36.09 -15.31 -1.03
CA HIS A 425 -37.17 -14.34 -1.24
C HIS A 425 -38.26 -14.85 -2.18
N SER A 426 -37.94 -15.74 -3.12
CA SER A 426 -38.92 -16.25 -4.09
C SER A 426 -38.72 -17.73 -4.40
N GLN A 427 -39.74 -18.52 -4.10
CA GLN A 427 -39.77 -19.95 -4.43
C GLN A 427 -39.72 -20.19 -5.95
N GLU A 428 -40.25 -19.27 -6.75
CA GLU A 428 -40.16 -19.36 -8.22
C GLU A 428 -38.70 -19.24 -8.68
N TRP A 429 -37.99 -18.21 -8.19
CA TRP A 429 -36.58 -18.02 -8.49
C TRP A 429 -35.72 -19.17 -7.95
N ALA A 430 -35.99 -19.67 -6.75
CA ALA A 430 -35.30 -20.83 -6.19
C ALA A 430 -35.37 -22.06 -7.13
N ARG A 431 -36.55 -22.32 -7.74
CA ARG A 431 -36.71 -23.41 -8.72
C ARG A 431 -35.93 -23.15 -10.01
N ARG A 432 -35.92 -21.91 -10.51
CA ARG A 432 -35.16 -21.53 -11.71
C ARG A 432 -33.65 -21.73 -11.48
N ILE A 433 -33.14 -21.25 -10.35
CA ILE A 433 -31.73 -21.38 -9.95
C ILE A 433 -31.33 -22.85 -9.83
N ALA A 434 -32.12 -23.66 -9.12
CA ALA A 434 -31.88 -25.10 -9.01
C ALA A 434 -31.88 -25.81 -10.37
N GLY A 435 -32.79 -25.40 -11.27
CA GLY A 435 -32.86 -25.91 -12.63
C GLY A 435 -31.59 -25.63 -13.44
N GLU A 436 -31.05 -24.42 -13.37
CA GLU A 436 -29.81 -24.08 -14.08
C GLU A 436 -28.57 -24.77 -13.48
N ARG A 437 -28.47 -24.86 -12.15
CA ARG A 437 -27.41 -25.64 -11.50
C ARG A 437 -27.42 -27.10 -11.97
N PHE A 438 -28.61 -27.70 -12.06
CA PHE A 438 -28.77 -29.07 -12.57
C PHE A 438 -28.38 -29.20 -14.05
N ARG A 439 -28.79 -28.27 -14.91
CA ARG A 439 -28.43 -28.27 -16.34
C ARG A 439 -26.92 -28.18 -16.53
N TRP A 440 -26.29 -27.28 -15.80
CA TRP A 440 -24.85 -27.06 -15.91
C TRP A 440 -24.05 -28.26 -15.43
N TYR A 441 -24.39 -28.83 -14.27
CA TYR A 441 -23.76 -30.06 -13.76
C TYR A 441 -23.84 -31.20 -14.78
N ASN A 442 -25.03 -31.42 -15.36
CA ASN A 442 -25.21 -32.46 -16.37
C ASN A 442 -24.48 -32.16 -17.68
N ALA A 443 -24.36 -30.89 -18.07
CA ALA A 443 -23.58 -30.51 -19.26
C ALA A 443 -22.09 -30.84 -19.08
N GLN A 444 -21.53 -30.57 -17.89
CA GLN A 444 -20.16 -30.95 -17.56
C GLN A 444 -19.97 -32.48 -17.53
N TRP A 445 -20.93 -33.19 -16.95
CA TRP A 445 -20.92 -34.65 -16.93
C TRP A 445 -20.95 -35.23 -18.35
N LEU A 446 -21.82 -34.70 -19.22
CA LEU A 446 -21.91 -35.12 -20.62
C LEU A 446 -20.60 -34.86 -21.39
N ASP A 447 -19.99 -33.69 -21.21
CA ASP A 447 -18.69 -33.37 -21.83
C ASP A 447 -17.58 -34.32 -21.35
N THR A 448 -17.60 -34.69 -20.07
CA THR A 448 -16.65 -35.66 -19.50
C THR A 448 -16.85 -37.07 -20.08
N VAL A 449 -18.10 -37.48 -20.32
CA VAL A 449 -18.45 -38.79 -20.88
C VAL A 449 -18.20 -38.86 -22.39
N GLU A 450 -18.47 -37.78 -23.12
CA GLU A 450 -18.24 -37.68 -24.57
C GLU A 450 -16.75 -37.42 -24.92
N GLY A 451 -16.01 -36.73 -24.04
CA GLY A 451 -14.60 -36.39 -24.20
C GLY A 451 -13.62 -37.56 -24.08
N GLY A 452 -14.09 -38.76 -23.75
CA GLY A 452 -13.32 -40.00 -23.85
C GLY A 452 -12.07 -40.07 -22.97
N LEU A 453 -12.23 -40.44 -21.71
CA LEU A 453 -11.16 -41.19 -21.02
C LEU A 453 -10.94 -42.50 -21.81
N PRO A 454 -9.71 -42.84 -22.25
CA PRO A 454 -9.40 -44.23 -22.53
C PRO A 454 -9.70 -45.00 -21.25
N CYS A 455 -10.58 -46.00 -21.35
CA CYS A 455 -10.68 -47.04 -20.33
C CYS A 455 -9.26 -47.55 -20.04
N GLU A 456 -8.67 -47.12 -18.93
CA GLU A 456 -7.67 -47.84 -18.13
C GLU A 456 -7.27 -46.96 -16.92
N SER A 457 -8.16 -46.88 -15.93
CA SER A 457 -7.81 -46.87 -14.50
C SER A 457 -9.10 -46.87 -13.68
N GLU A 458 -9.46 -48.04 -13.15
CA GLU A 458 -10.23 -48.12 -11.91
C GLU A 458 -9.38 -47.42 -10.83
N ASP A 459 -9.59 -46.11 -10.58
CA ASP A 459 -9.23 -45.39 -9.34
C ASP A 459 -9.44 -43.85 -9.45
N ALA A 460 -10.46 -43.38 -10.18
CA ALA A 460 -10.94 -42.00 -10.00
C ALA A 460 -12.02 -42.00 -8.91
N VAL A 461 -11.61 -41.74 -7.67
CA VAL A 461 -12.53 -41.45 -6.56
C VAL A 461 -13.38 -40.26 -6.97
N ILE A 462 -14.66 -40.52 -7.23
CA ILE A 462 -15.70 -39.49 -7.32
C ILE A 462 -15.87 -38.97 -5.90
N ASP A 463 -15.47 -37.72 -5.66
CA ASP A 463 -15.78 -37.04 -4.41
C ASP A 463 -17.28 -36.73 -4.43
N ASP A 464 -18.05 -37.62 -3.78
CA ASP A 464 -19.49 -37.52 -3.59
C ASP A 464 -19.77 -36.51 -2.46
N ASP A 465 -19.52 -35.22 -2.72
CA ASP A 465 -19.83 -34.13 -1.78
C ASP A 465 -21.31 -33.73 -1.84
N TYR A 466 -22.19 -34.72 -1.98
CA TYR A 466 -23.62 -34.55 -1.70
C TYR A 466 -23.91 -34.97 -0.26
N VAL A 467 -23.94 -33.98 0.64
CA VAL A 467 -24.51 -34.14 1.99
C VAL A 467 -25.87 -33.44 2.06
N PRO A 468 -27.00 -34.18 2.03
CA PRO A 468 -28.29 -33.65 2.44
C PRO A 468 -28.26 -33.21 3.90
N GLY A 469 -28.31 -31.89 4.12
CA GLY A 469 -28.46 -31.32 5.46
C GLY A 469 -27.17 -30.88 6.13
N MET A 470 -26.31 -30.12 5.43
CA MET A 470 -25.37 -29.25 6.12
C MET A 470 -26.11 -28.12 6.86
N LEU A 471 -26.62 -28.47 8.04
CA LEU A 471 -26.66 -27.57 9.19
C LEU A 471 -25.23 -27.45 9.70
N PHE A 472 -24.50 -26.42 9.27
CA PHE A 472 -23.17 -26.06 9.78
C PHE A 472 -22.94 -24.58 9.45
N ASP A 473 -22.37 -23.73 10.29
CA ASP A 473 -21.86 -23.81 11.66
C ASP A 473 -21.83 -22.34 12.13
N ASP A 474 -22.26 -22.04 13.36
CA ASP A 474 -22.35 -20.69 13.94
C ASP A 474 -20.95 -20.13 14.29
N GLN A 475 -20.01 -20.14 13.34
CA GLN A 475 -18.70 -19.50 13.50
C GLN A 475 -18.46 -18.49 12.38
N PHE A 476 -19.30 -17.47 12.38
CA PHE A 476 -18.90 -16.16 11.88
C PHE A 476 -18.56 -15.28 13.09
N ASP A 477 -17.36 -14.70 13.10
CA ASP A 477 -16.95 -13.68 14.06
C ASP A 477 -17.72 -12.40 13.74
N ASP A 478 -18.91 -12.29 14.34
CA ASP A 478 -19.75 -11.09 14.33
C ASP A 478 -19.03 -9.96 15.08
N ARG A 479 -18.24 -9.18 14.35
CA ARG A 479 -17.94 -7.79 14.71
C ARG A 479 -18.51 -6.82 13.70
N PHE A 480 -19.82 -6.86 13.53
CA PHE A 480 -20.58 -5.72 13.04
C PHE A 480 -21.83 -5.59 13.93
N ASP A 481 -21.69 -4.75 14.96
CA ASP A 481 -22.71 -4.44 15.95
C ASP A 481 -24.04 -4.06 15.30
N LEU A 482 -25.03 -4.93 15.45
CA LEU A 482 -26.44 -4.53 15.44
C LEU A 482 -26.77 -4.02 16.84
N ALA A 483 -26.73 -2.71 17.03
CA ALA A 483 -27.31 -2.08 18.20
C ALA A 483 -28.82 -2.35 18.22
N ALA A 484 -29.26 -3.20 19.13
CA ALA A 484 -30.64 -3.30 19.54
C ALA A 484 -30.80 -2.51 20.86
N ASP A 485 -31.51 -1.40 20.78
CA ASP A 485 -32.11 -0.75 21.95
C ASP A 485 -33.07 -1.72 22.64
N GLU A 486 -32.88 -1.95 23.94
CA GLU A 486 -33.96 -1.78 24.94
C GLU A 486 -33.38 -1.69 26.38
N PRO A 487 -34.08 -1.03 27.32
CA PRO A 487 -33.50 -0.49 28.56
C PRO A 487 -33.73 -1.36 29.81
N LEU A 488 -33.16 -0.90 30.94
CA LEU A 488 -33.39 -1.27 32.35
C LEU A 488 -32.56 -2.49 32.81
N PHE A 489 -31.64 -2.44 33.77
CA PHE A 489 -31.44 -1.61 34.97
C PHE A 489 -29.94 -1.39 35.25
#